data_AF-A0A382P6M6-F1
#
_entry.id   AF-A0A382P6M6-F1
#
_cell.length_a   1.000
_cell.length_b   1.000
_cell.length_c   1.000
_cell.angle_alpha   90.00
_cell.angle_beta   90.00
_cell.angle_gamma   90.00
#
_symmetry.space_group_name_H-M   'P 1'
#
loop_
_entity.id
_entity.type
_entity.pdbx_description
1 polymer ?
#
loop_
_entity_poly.entity_id
_entity_poly.type
_entity_poly.pdbx_seq_one_letter_code
_entity_poly.pdbx_strand_id
1 'polypeptide(L)'
;ALRPGWEELQIELENNINTVNNLTIELGKLGVEIDDPTLGIVNFPSLRGIETVFLSYRLGEKNITHWHDFDENYESRKTLEEELEIIKQ
;
A
#
# COMPACT_ATOMS: atom_id res chain seq x y z
N ALA A 1 41.42 -2.81 -6.37
CA ALA A 1 40.84 -3.78 -5.43
C ALA A 1 39.65 -3.12 -4.76
N LEU A 2 38.47 -3.75 -4.79
CA LEU A 2 37.32 -3.33 -3.99
C LEU A 2 37.75 -3.32 -2.51
N ARG A 3 37.33 -2.32 -1.74
CA ARG A 3 37.76 -2.22 -0.33
C ARG A 3 37.18 -3.43 0.45
N PRO A 4 37.90 -4.02 1.40
CA PRO A 4 37.33 -5.06 2.27
C PRO A 4 36.07 -4.53 2.97
N GLY A 5 35.01 -5.35 3.02
CA GLY A 5 33.69 -5.00 3.56
C GLY A 5 32.61 -4.61 2.54
N TRP A 6 32.97 -4.39 1.26
CA TRP A 6 31.97 -4.09 0.22
C TRP A 6 31.15 -5.31 -0.21
N GLU A 7 31.72 -6.51 -0.17
CA GLU A 7 31.02 -7.75 -0.52
C GLU A 7 29.90 -8.05 0.49
N GLU A 8 30.15 -7.89 1.79
CA GLU A 8 29.15 -8.07 2.84
C GLU A 8 27.99 -7.06 2.69
N LEU A 9 28.30 -5.79 2.45
CA LEU A 9 27.29 -4.75 2.21
C LEU A 9 26.48 -5.01 0.94
N GLN A 10 27.10 -5.55 -0.11
CA GLN A 10 26.40 -5.92 -1.33
C GLN A 10 25.42 -7.07 -1.08
N ILE A 11 25.85 -8.11 -0.35
CA ILE A 11 25.00 -9.24 0.03
C ILE A 11 23.82 -8.76 0.90
N GLU A 12 24.07 -7.87 1.87
CA GLU A 12 23.03 -7.31 2.71
C GLU A 12 22.01 -6.49 1.90
N LEU A 13 22.48 -5.68 0.96
CA LEU A 13 21.62 -4.92 0.05
C LEU A 13 20.75 -5.83 -0.81
N GLU A 14 21.34 -6.88 -1.42
CA GLU A 14 20.61 -7.85 -2.23
C GLU A 14 19.55 -8.59 -1.40
N ASN A 15 19.87 -8.98 -0.16
CA ASN A 15 18.92 -9.61 0.74
C ASN A 15 17.76 -8.67 1.10
N ASN A 16 18.04 -7.41 1.44
CA ASN A 16 17.01 -6.43 1.78
C ASN A 16 16.07 -6.15 0.60
N ILE A 17 16.61 -6.03 -0.62
CA ILE A 17 15.82 -5.88 -1.84
C ILE A 17 14.89 -7.09 -2.05
N ASN A 18 15.42 -8.31 -1.89
CA ASN A 18 14.62 -9.52 -2.03
C ASN A 18 13.50 -9.61 -0.99
N THR A 19 13.79 -9.26 0.26
CA THR A 19 12.79 -9.22 1.33
C THR A 19 11.66 -8.25 1.00
N VAL A 20 11.99 -7.01 0.60
CA VAL A 20 10.98 -6.00 0.25
C VAL A 20 10.15 -6.47 -0.95
N ASN A 21 10.78 -7.00 -2.00
CA ASN A 21 10.06 -7.49 -3.18
C ASN A 21 9.10 -8.63 -2.85
N ASN A 22 9.52 -9.59 -2.01
CA ASN A 22 8.68 -10.70 -1.60
C ASN A 22 7.46 -10.21 -0.79
N LEU A 23 7.66 -9.28 0.14
CA LEU A 23 6.57 -8.68 0.91
C LEU A 23 5.60 -7.93 0.00
N THR A 24 6.10 -7.16 -0.97
CA THR A 24 5.26 -6.48 -1.96
C THR A 24 4.41 -7.46 -2.76
N ILE A 25 4.99 -8.58 -3.19
CA ILE A 25 4.26 -9.64 -3.91
C ILE A 25 3.21 -10.30 -3.01
N GLU A 26 3.53 -10.58 -1.75
CA GLU A 26 2.59 -11.17 -0.80
C GLU A 26 1.40 -10.26 -0.52
N LEU A 27 1.65 -8.96 -0.32
CA LEU A 27 0.59 -7.95 -0.18
C LEU A 27 -0.28 -7.87 -1.43
N GLY A 28 0.32 -7.83 -2.61
CA GLY A 28 -0.42 -7.84 -3.88
C GLY A 28 -1.32 -9.08 -4.05
N LYS A 29 -0.87 -10.27 -3.60
CA LYS A 29 -1.69 -11.50 -3.61
C LYS A 29 -2.90 -11.43 -2.67
N LEU A 30 -2.84 -10.59 -1.65
CA LEU A 30 -3.96 -10.32 -0.74
C LEU A 30 -4.90 -9.21 -1.26
N GLY A 31 -4.64 -8.67 -2.45
CA GLY A 31 -5.39 -7.56 -3.01
C GLY A 31 -4.99 -6.19 -2.43
N VAL A 32 -3.83 -6.11 -1.78
CA VAL A 32 -3.31 -4.84 -1.24
C VAL A 32 -2.42 -4.17 -2.28
N GLU A 33 -2.74 -2.93 -2.59
CA GLU A 33 -1.92 -2.05 -3.42
C GLU A 33 -1.06 -1.15 -2.52
N ILE A 34 0.24 -1.12 -2.74
CA ILE A 34 1.15 -0.26 -1.97
C ILE A 34 1.22 1.09 -2.69
N ASP A 35 0.71 2.14 -2.04
CA ASP A 35 0.70 3.50 -2.59
C ASP A 35 2.00 4.24 -2.22
N ASP A 36 2.27 4.39 -0.92
CA ASP A 36 3.52 4.96 -0.42
C ASP A 36 4.06 4.14 0.75
N PRO A 37 5.07 3.27 0.54
CA PRO A 37 5.64 2.45 1.60
C PRO A 37 6.43 3.26 2.64
N THR A 38 6.90 4.47 2.29
CA THR A 38 7.63 5.36 3.22
C THR A 38 6.68 5.95 4.25
N LEU A 39 5.46 6.28 3.83
CA LEU A 39 4.40 6.79 4.70
C LEU A 39 3.51 5.68 5.28
N GLY A 40 3.70 4.44 4.82
CA GLY A 40 2.91 3.27 5.22
C GLY A 40 1.49 3.30 4.67
N ILE A 41 1.30 3.85 3.47
CA ILE A 41 0.00 3.99 2.81
C ILE A 41 -0.22 2.78 1.90
N VAL A 42 -1.36 2.12 2.09
CA VAL A 42 -1.83 1.03 1.26
C VAL A 42 -3.30 1.21 0.90
N ASN A 43 -3.69 0.68 -0.25
CA ASN A 43 -5.02 0.78 -0.81
C ASN A 43 -5.60 -0.63 -1.01
N PHE A 44 -6.91 -0.75 -0.78
CA PHE A 44 -7.67 -1.97 -1.02
C PHE A 44 -8.74 -1.66 -2.08
N PRO A 45 -8.71 -2.29 -3.26
CA PRO A 45 -9.77 -2.15 -4.25
C PRO A 45 -11.12 -2.54 -3.65
N SER A 46 -12.13 -1.72 -3.89
CA SER A 46 -13.49 -1.91 -3.36
C SER A 46 -14.51 -1.36 -4.37
N LEU A 47 -15.77 -1.76 -4.25
CA LEU A 47 -16.83 -1.31 -5.13
C LEU A 47 -17.68 -0.23 -4.46
N ARG A 48 -17.80 0.92 -5.10
CA ARG A 48 -18.78 1.97 -4.79
C ARG A 48 -19.88 1.89 -5.84
N GLY A 49 -20.95 1.15 -5.55
CA GLY A 49 -21.97 0.81 -6.55
C GLY A 49 -21.39 -0.04 -7.69
N ILE A 50 -21.18 0.56 -8.87
CA ILE A 50 -20.56 -0.10 -10.04
C ILE A 50 -19.12 0.36 -10.31
N GLU A 51 -18.65 1.37 -9.58
CA GLU A 51 -17.34 1.97 -9.77
C GLU A 51 -16.34 1.29 -8.83
N THR A 52 -15.10 1.10 -9.31
CA THR A 52 -14.00 0.63 -8.45
C THR A 52 -13.34 1.84 -7.81
N VAL A 53 -13.23 1.81 -6.49
CA VAL A 53 -12.58 2.82 -5.65
C VAL A 53 -11.50 2.15 -4.82
N PHE A 54 -10.64 2.96 -4.22
CA PHE A 54 -9.67 2.48 -3.24
C PHE A 54 -10.10 2.85 -1.84
N LEU A 55 -10.14 1.85 -0.97
CA LEU A 55 -10.13 2.03 0.47
C LEU A 55 -8.70 2.25 0.92
N SER A 56 -8.42 3.40 1.51
CA SER A 56 -7.04 3.80 1.78
C SER A 56 -6.76 3.80 3.27
N TYR A 57 -5.70 3.10 3.63
CA TYR A 57 -5.22 2.93 4.98
C TYR A 57 -3.83 3.52 5.12
N ARG A 58 -3.60 4.24 6.22
CA ARG A 58 -2.26 4.62 6.65
C ARG A 58 -1.85 3.86 7.90
N LEU A 59 -0.64 3.33 7.89
CA LEU A 59 -0.05 2.62 9.02
C LEU A 59 -0.18 3.43 10.32
N GLY A 60 -0.79 2.81 11.33
CA GLY A 60 -1.08 3.43 12.63
C GLY A 60 -2.54 3.86 12.81
N GLU A 61 -3.33 3.90 11.74
CA GLU A 61 -4.79 4.03 11.86
C GLU A 61 -5.39 2.76 12.48
N LYS A 62 -6.46 2.91 13.28
CA LYS A 62 -7.13 1.77 13.93
C LYS A 62 -7.94 0.94 12.93
N ASN A 63 -8.58 1.62 11.98
CA ASN A 63 -9.42 1.03 10.95
C ASN A 63 -9.26 1.87 9.66
N ILE A 64 -9.65 1.30 8.52
CA ILE A 64 -9.86 2.07 7.30
C ILE A 64 -11.02 3.04 7.55
N THR A 65 -10.77 4.33 7.32
CA THR A 65 -11.75 5.42 7.50
C THR A 65 -11.91 6.27 6.25
N HIS A 66 -11.08 6.03 5.24
CA HIS A 66 -11.00 6.87 4.05
C HIS A 66 -11.04 6.03 2.78
N TRP A 67 -11.57 6.63 1.72
CA TRP A 67 -11.57 6.09 0.37
C TRP A 67 -11.20 7.18 -0.64
N HIS A 68 -10.81 6.81 -1.85
CA HIS A 68 -10.64 7.74 -2.97
C HIS A 68 -10.94 7.05 -4.29
N ASP A 69 -11.18 7.86 -5.33
CA ASP A 69 -11.35 7.33 -6.68
C ASP A 69 -10.03 6.76 -7.21
N PHE A 70 -10.11 5.86 -8.19
CA PHE A 70 -8.93 5.16 -8.74
C PHE A 70 -7.88 6.12 -9.34
N ASP A 71 -8.32 7.25 -9.89
CA ASP A 71 -7.47 8.28 -10.50
C ASP A 71 -7.05 9.40 -9.53
N GLU A 72 -7.41 9.28 -8.25
CA GLU A 72 -7.12 10.26 -7.20
C GLU A 72 -5.96 9.80 -6.30
N ASN A 73 -5.21 10.76 -5.77
CA ASN A 73 -4.12 10.49 -4.83
C ASN A 73 -4.62 10.47 -3.38
N TYR A 74 -3.78 9.97 -2.46
CA TYR A 74 -4.00 9.96 -1.00
C TYR A 74 -4.49 11.29 -0.39
N GLU A 75 -4.08 12.44 -0.92
CA GLU A 75 -4.49 13.76 -0.42
C GLU A 75 -5.95 14.10 -0.75
N SER A 76 -6.55 13.44 -1.73
CA SER A 76 -7.94 13.65 -2.17
C SER A 76 -8.94 12.72 -1.48
N ARG A 77 -8.50 12.04 -0.40
CA ARG A 77 -9.30 11.04 0.30
C ARG A 77 -10.56 11.63 0.93
N LYS A 78 -11.65 10.88 0.78
CA LYS A 78 -12.99 11.15 1.30
C LYS A 78 -13.27 10.22 2.48
N THR A 79 -14.03 10.67 3.47
CA THR A 79 -14.37 9.86 4.64
C THR A 79 -15.39 8.78 4.29
N LEU A 80 -15.28 7.61 4.92
CA LEU A 80 -16.24 6.53 4.72
C LEU A 80 -17.62 6.87 5.29
N GLU A 81 -17.69 7.63 6.39
CA GLU A 81 -18.96 7.97 7.07
C GLU A 81 -20.02 8.60 6.14
N GLU A 82 -19.57 9.25 5.06
CA GLU A 82 -20.44 9.87 4.05
C GLU A 82 -21.03 8.85 3.06
N GLU A 83 -20.43 7.67 2.92
CA GLU A 83 -20.65 6.73 1.81
C GLU A 83 -20.75 5.25 2.25
N LEU A 84 -20.86 4.99 3.57
CA LEU A 84 -20.83 3.65 4.19
C LEU A 84 -21.77 2.61 3.54
N GLU A 85 -22.94 3.04 3.05
CA GLU A 85 -23.97 2.13 2.52
C GLU A 85 -23.68 1.61 1.10
N ILE A 86 -22.83 2.29 0.33
CA ILE A 86 -22.62 1.96 -1.09
C ILE A 86 -21.25 1.35 -1.39
N ILE A 87 -20.31 1.45 -0.45
CA ILE A 87 -18.97 0.87 -0.55
C ILE A 87 -19.00 -0.56 0.00
N LYS A 88 -18.75 -1.54 -0.86
CA LYS A 88 -18.66 -2.96 -0.51
C LYS A 88 -17.24 -3.49 -0.71
N GLN A 89 -16.76 -4.26 0.26
CA GLN A 89 -15.57 -5.11 0.13
C GLN A 89 -15.97 -6.48 -0.42
#